data_AF-A0A812VGW9-F1
#
_entry.id   AF-A0A812VGW9-F1
#
_cell.length_a   1.000
_cell.length_b   1.000
_cell.length_c   1.000
_cell.angle_alpha   90.00
_cell.angle_beta   90.00
_cell.angle_gamma   90.00
#
_symmetry.space_group_name_H-M   'P 1'
#
loop_
_entity.id
_entity.type
_entity.pdbx_description
1 polymer ?
#
loop_
_entity_poly.entity_id
_entity_poly.type
_entity_poly.pdbx_seq_one_letter_code
_entity_poly.pdbx_strand_id
1 'polypeptide(L)'
;VAALKDMQAKGQLGCFCLTEKLAGVNSGLVVNTTCTWDEEKQMFLLDCPDEGAQKNWISQGLSADLAVVVANLIIKGQRKGPHGFIMQLRQNGELVPGVTAQDMGDKTIGNDLDNAQIGFSKVWLPKDSLLDKYAGLEAGGYVQRQQGITNMDMIGQRLYTGRHVIAMSTLVFARTLYKSAREYADKKMCWSPQGGMPLSSVPQLAALYLETDKANGCSFFGVFRVWVLRFRVFR
;
A
#
# COMPACT_ATOMS: atom_id res chain seq x y z
N VAL A 1 -11.89 -12.02 10.63
CA VAL A 1 -10.73 -11.61 11.47
C VAL A 1 -9.90 -12.80 11.96
N ALA A 2 -10.52 -13.90 12.43
CA ALA A 2 -9.77 -15.09 12.86
C ALA A 2 -8.89 -15.69 11.74
N ALA A 3 -9.44 -15.84 10.52
CA ALA A 3 -8.70 -16.34 9.36
C ALA A 3 -7.43 -15.51 9.05
N LEU A 4 -7.52 -14.17 9.11
CA LEU A 4 -6.36 -13.30 8.86
C LEU A 4 -5.26 -13.45 9.92
N LYS A 5 -5.62 -13.68 11.19
CA LYS A 5 -4.65 -13.94 12.27
C LYS A 5 -3.94 -15.27 12.07
N ASP A 6 -4.67 -16.29 11.65
CA ASP A 6 -4.11 -17.61 11.34
C ASP A 6 -3.16 -17.55 10.12
N MET A 7 -3.58 -16.87 9.04
CA MET A 7 -2.72 -16.60 7.87
C MET A 7 -1.43 -15.88 8.26
N GLN A 8 -1.52 -14.88 9.13
CA GLN A 8 -0.37 -14.17 9.66
C GLN A 8 0.53 -15.09 10.49
N ALA A 9 -0.04 -15.92 11.38
CA ALA A 9 0.72 -16.86 12.21
C ALA A 9 1.44 -17.92 11.38
N LYS A 10 0.84 -18.35 10.26
CA LYS A 10 1.42 -19.28 9.29
C LYS A 10 2.39 -18.64 8.32
N GLY A 11 2.53 -17.31 8.31
CA GLY A 11 3.39 -16.59 7.38
C GLY A 11 2.95 -16.71 5.92
N GLN A 12 1.64 -16.88 5.66
CA GLN A 12 1.14 -16.99 4.30
C GLN A 12 1.29 -15.65 3.57
N LEU A 13 1.89 -15.68 2.38
CA LEU A 13 2.13 -14.49 1.58
C LEU A 13 0.84 -14.05 0.87
N GLY A 14 0.51 -12.77 1.01
CA GLY A 14 -0.64 -12.15 0.37
C GLY A 14 -0.27 -10.84 -0.31
N CYS A 15 -0.99 -10.50 -1.38
CA CYS A 15 -0.90 -9.21 -2.06
C CYS A 15 -2.17 -8.36 -1.85
N PHE A 16 -2.04 -7.04 -2.02
CA PHE A 16 -3.13 -6.08 -1.81
C PHE A 16 -3.56 -5.41 -3.12
N CYS A 17 -4.62 -5.93 -3.70
CA CYS A 17 -5.15 -5.58 -5.01
C CYS A 17 -6.13 -4.39 -4.92
N LEU A 18 -5.59 -3.19 -4.74
CA LEU A 18 -6.38 -1.95 -4.68
C LEU A 18 -6.37 -1.18 -6.01
N THR A 19 -5.20 -0.69 -6.40
CA THR A 19 -5.02 0.24 -7.52
C THR A 19 -5.36 -0.41 -8.85
N GLU A 20 -6.06 0.32 -9.71
CA GLU A 20 -6.41 -0.09 -11.08
C GLU A 20 -5.64 0.75 -12.10
N LYS A 21 -5.48 0.22 -13.32
CA LYS A 21 -4.69 0.85 -14.39
C LYS A 21 -5.10 2.29 -14.67
N LEU A 22 -6.41 2.59 -14.67
CA LEU A 22 -6.94 3.94 -14.91
C LEU A 22 -7.30 4.71 -13.62
N ALA A 23 -7.03 4.16 -12.44
CA ALA A 23 -7.42 4.76 -11.15
C ALA A 23 -6.25 4.76 -10.15
N GLY A 24 -5.22 5.56 -10.42
CA GLY A 24 -4.08 5.78 -9.52
C GLY A 24 -4.45 6.62 -8.29
N VAL A 25 -4.47 7.96 -8.44
CA VAL A 25 -4.76 8.90 -7.33
C VAL A 25 -6.15 8.66 -6.72
N ASN A 26 -7.12 8.31 -7.57
CA ASN A 26 -8.49 8.01 -7.17
C ASN A 26 -8.70 6.54 -6.77
N SER A 27 -7.62 5.77 -6.55
CA SER A 27 -7.69 4.39 -6.06
C SER A 27 -8.61 4.28 -4.84
N GLY A 28 -9.55 3.34 -4.90
CA GLY A 28 -10.53 3.13 -3.85
C GLY A 28 -11.72 4.10 -3.91
N LEU A 29 -11.61 5.28 -4.51
CA LEU A 29 -12.79 6.12 -4.81
C LEU A 29 -13.44 5.72 -6.13
N VAL A 30 -12.60 5.42 -7.13
CA VAL A 30 -12.99 4.86 -8.42
C VAL A 30 -12.50 3.42 -8.47
N VAL A 31 -13.44 2.49 -8.57
CA VAL A 31 -13.19 1.04 -8.64
C VAL A 31 -14.12 0.45 -9.69
N ASN A 32 -13.54 -0.03 -10.78
CA ASN A 32 -14.23 -0.63 -11.92
C ASN A 32 -14.23 -2.15 -11.88
N THR A 33 -13.28 -2.79 -11.16
CA THR A 33 -13.38 -4.21 -10.82
C THR A 33 -14.70 -4.44 -10.09
N THR A 34 -15.50 -5.42 -10.51
CA THR A 34 -16.82 -5.70 -9.94
C THR A 34 -16.82 -7.02 -9.19
N CYS A 35 -17.63 -7.10 -8.14
CA CYS A 35 -17.87 -8.34 -7.41
C CYS A 35 -19.38 -8.45 -7.16
N THR A 36 -20.06 -9.26 -7.96
CA THR A 36 -21.53 -9.33 -7.98
C THR A 36 -22.04 -10.50 -7.16
N TRP A 37 -22.95 -10.24 -6.23
CA TRP A 37 -23.59 -11.29 -5.45
C TRP A 37 -24.64 -12.05 -6.27
N ASP A 38 -24.51 -13.37 -6.33
CA ASP A 38 -25.46 -14.30 -6.94
C ASP A 38 -26.29 -14.96 -5.83
N GLU A 39 -27.60 -14.70 -5.83
CA GLU A 39 -28.52 -15.19 -4.78
C GLU A 39 -28.80 -16.70 -4.90
N GLU A 40 -28.74 -17.26 -6.11
CA GLU A 40 -29.01 -18.68 -6.33
C GLU A 40 -27.81 -19.53 -5.87
N LYS A 41 -26.60 -19.09 -6.24
CA LYS A 41 -25.35 -19.79 -5.90
C LYS A 41 -24.84 -19.46 -4.50
N GLN A 42 -25.30 -18.37 -3.90
CA GLN A 42 -24.75 -17.82 -2.66
C GLN A 42 -23.23 -17.57 -2.76
N MET A 43 -22.80 -17.04 -3.91
CA MET A 43 -21.40 -16.74 -4.21
C MET A 43 -21.26 -15.35 -4.82
N PHE A 44 -20.05 -14.81 -4.80
CA PHE A 44 -19.71 -13.60 -5.53
C PHE A 44 -19.01 -13.93 -6.85
N LEU A 45 -19.36 -13.20 -7.91
CA LEU A 45 -18.67 -13.23 -9.19
C LEU A 45 -17.75 -12.01 -9.30
N LEU A 46 -16.45 -12.23 -9.21
CA LEU A 46 -15.40 -11.23 -9.37
C LEU A 46 -15.00 -11.12 -10.86
N ASP A 47 -14.96 -9.90 -11.39
CA ASP A 47 -14.67 -9.66 -12.81
C ASP A 47 -14.07 -8.26 -13.04
N CYS A 48 -13.11 -8.18 -13.95
CA CYS A 48 -12.62 -6.94 -14.55
C CYS A 48 -13.32 -6.74 -15.91
N PRO A 49 -14.21 -5.74 -16.05
CA PRO A 49 -14.97 -5.54 -17.29
C PRO A 49 -14.11 -5.15 -18.50
N ASP A 50 -12.96 -4.52 -18.25
CA ASP A 50 -12.02 -4.08 -19.28
C ASP A 50 -10.57 -4.04 -18.75
N GLU A 51 -9.62 -3.76 -19.63
CA GLU A 51 -8.19 -3.65 -19.27
C GLU A 51 -7.91 -2.53 -18.27
N GLY A 52 -8.70 -1.44 -18.32
CA GLY A 52 -8.56 -0.30 -17.41
C GLY A 52 -8.94 -0.63 -15.96
N ALA A 53 -9.79 -1.64 -15.77
CA ALA A 53 -10.19 -2.16 -14.47
C ALA A 53 -9.19 -3.16 -13.87
N GLN A 54 -8.21 -3.64 -14.65
CA GLN A 54 -7.19 -4.54 -14.12
C GLN A 54 -6.38 -3.85 -13.02
N LYS A 55 -6.01 -4.64 -12.02
CA LYS A 55 -5.18 -4.17 -10.91
C LYS A 55 -3.79 -3.89 -11.39
N ASN A 56 -3.18 -2.83 -10.89
CA ASN A 56 -1.92 -2.29 -11.38
C ASN A 56 -1.04 -1.86 -10.20
N TRP A 57 0.28 -2.04 -10.32
CA TRP A 57 1.27 -1.78 -9.26
C TRP A 57 1.14 -2.68 -8.02
N ILE A 58 0.62 -3.89 -8.17
CA ILE A 58 0.41 -4.79 -7.03
C ILE A 58 1.75 -5.42 -6.63
N SER A 59 2.24 -5.08 -5.43
CA SER A 59 3.45 -5.71 -4.86
C SER A 59 3.16 -7.14 -4.40
N GLN A 60 4.14 -8.05 -4.52
CA GLN A 60 3.96 -9.49 -4.29
C GLN A 60 2.97 -10.12 -5.29
N GLY A 61 2.75 -9.49 -6.44
CA GLY A 61 1.71 -9.92 -7.39
C GLY A 61 2.08 -11.18 -8.16
N LEU A 62 3.37 -11.49 -8.27
CA LEU A 62 3.85 -12.71 -8.93
C LEU A 62 4.10 -13.84 -7.94
N SER A 63 4.38 -13.53 -6.68
CA SER A 63 4.78 -14.50 -5.66
C SER A 63 3.70 -14.86 -4.64
N ALA A 64 2.71 -14.00 -4.39
CA ALA A 64 1.71 -14.24 -3.36
C ALA A 64 0.70 -15.35 -3.75
N ASP A 65 0.36 -16.19 -2.76
CA ASP A 65 -0.67 -17.22 -2.90
C ASP A 65 -2.06 -16.67 -2.61
N LEU A 66 -2.16 -15.64 -1.77
CA LEU A 66 -3.41 -15.00 -1.36
C LEU A 66 -3.51 -13.59 -1.92
N ALA A 67 -4.74 -13.11 -2.11
CA ALA A 67 -4.98 -11.71 -2.45
C ALA A 67 -6.15 -11.14 -1.65
N VAL A 68 -6.02 -9.88 -1.25
CA VAL A 68 -7.17 -9.05 -0.87
C VAL A 68 -7.49 -8.14 -2.05
N VAL A 69 -8.61 -8.41 -2.71
CA VAL A 69 -9.07 -7.67 -3.89
C VAL A 69 -10.11 -6.66 -3.50
N VAL A 70 -9.86 -5.38 -3.83
CA VAL A 70 -10.85 -4.33 -3.67
C VAL A 70 -11.68 -4.23 -4.94
N ALA A 71 -12.97 -4.47 -4.84
CA ALA A 71 -13.91 -4.46 -5.96
C ALA A 71 -15.21 -3.74 -5.57
N ASN A 72 -15.94 -3.24 -6.56
CA ASN A 72 -17.25 -2.66 -6.36
C ASN A 72 -18.27 -3.78 -6.12
N LEU A 73 -18.80 -3.86 -4.91
CA LEU A 73 -19.80 -4.85 -4.53
C LEU A 73 -21.14 -4.51 -5.22
N ILE A 74 -21.68 -5.45 -5.97
CA ILE A 74 -22.97 -5.31 -6.65
C ILE A 74 -23.97 -6.31 -6.05
N ILE A 75 -25.11 -5.80 -5.56
CA ILE A 75 -26.18 -6.62 -4.99
C ILE A 75 -27.50 -6.19 -5.63
N LYS A 76 -28.24 -7.14 -6.20
CA LYS A 76 -29.50 -6.88 -6.93
C LYS A 76 -29.35 -5.76 -7.98
N GLY A 77 -28.23 -5.80 -8.72
CA GLY A 77 -27.89 -4.80 -9.75
C GLY A 77 -27.43 -3.43 -9.22
N GLN A 78 -27.40 -3.21 -7.90
CA GLN A 78 -27.00 -1.93 -7.32
C GLN A 78 -25.55 -1.96 -6.83
N ARG A 79 -24.76 -0.98 -7.24
CA ARG A 79 -23.39 -0.75 -6.74
C ARG A 79 -23.44 -0.25 -5.29
N LYS A 80 -22.78 -0.97 -4.39
CA LYS A 80 -22.62 -0.63 -2.97
C LYS A 80 -21.24 -0.03 -2.67
N GLY A 81 -20.40 0.10 -3.70
CA GLY A 81 -19.08 0.71 -3.59
C GLY A 81 -17.98 -0.28 -3.22
N PRO A 82 -16.77 0.23 -2.95
CA PRO A 82 -15.57 -0.57 -2.73
C PRO A 82 -15.65 -1.44 -1.48
N HIS A 83 -15.40 -2.74 -1.66
CA HIS A 83 -15.30 -3.75 -0.61
C HIS A 83 -14.07 -4.63 -0.85
N GLY A 84 -13.49 -5.11 0.25
CA GLY A 84 -12.36 -6.04 0.19
C GLY A 84 -12.85 -7.49 0.18
N PHE A 85 -12.28 -8.30 -0.70
CA PHE A 85 -12.55 -9.73 -0.81
C PHE A 85 -11.24 -10.48 -0.68
N ILE A 86 -11.17 -11.46 0.24
CA ILE A 86 -10.03 -12.37 0.30
C ILE A 86 -10.24 -13.51 -0.68
N MET A 87 -9.19 -13.89 -1.40
CA MET A 87 -9.23 -15.04 -2.31
C MET A 87 -7.90 -15.77 -2.36
N GLN A 88 -7.96 -17.03 -2.76
CA GLN A 88 -6.79 -17.76 -3.25
C GLN A 88 -6.43 -17.21 -4.63
N LEU A 89 -5.23 -16.68 -4.77
CA LEU A 89 -4.70 -16.19 -6.05
C LEU A 89 -3.99 -17.32 -6.80
N ARG A 90 -3.25 -18.17 -6.07
CA ARG A 90 -2.51 -19.30 -6.62
C ARG A 90 -2.78 -20.59 -5.88
N GLN A 91 -2.78 -21.72 -6.56
CA GLN A 91 -2.80 -23.04 -5.95
C GLN A 91 -1.59 -23.82 -6.45
N ASN A 92 -0.73 -24.26 -5.52
CA ASN A 92 0.53 -24.95 -5.84
C ASN A 92 1.43 -24.13 -6.79
N GLY A 93 1.50 -22.81 -6.59
CA GLY A 93 2.30 -21.88 -7.41
C GLY A 93 1.62 -21.39 -8.69
N GLU A 94 0.58 -22.08 -9.16
CA GLU A 94 -0.14 -21.73 -10.39
C GLU A 94 -1.31 -20.79 -10.10
N LEU A 95 -1.55 -19.81 -10.98
CA LEU A 95 -2.72 -18.94 -10.86
C LEU A 95 -4.02 -19.75 -10.94
N VAL A 96 -5.00 -19.40 -10.11
CA VAL A 96 -6.32 -20.04 -10.19
C VAL A 96 -7.03 -19.65 -11.51
N PRO A 97 -7.93 -20.50 -12.04
CA PRO A 97 -8.64 -20.21 -13.29
C PRO A 97 -9.34 -18.85 -13.27
N GLY A 98 -9.21 -18.11 -14.37
CA GLY A 98 -9.77 -16.77 -14.50
C GLY A 98 -8.92 -15.64 -13.90
N VAL A 99 -7.74 -15.95 -13.34
CA VAL A 99 -6.78 -14.93 -12.87
C VAL A 99 -5.61 -14.84 -13.85
N THR A 100 -5.20 -13.62 -14.17
CA THR A 100 -3.95 -13.34 -14.90
C THR A 100 -3.05 -12.46 -14.05
N ALA A 101 -1.73 -12.65 -14.14
CA ALA A 101 -0.74 -11.77 -13.53
C ALA A 101 0.41 -11.56 -14.52
N GLN A 102 0.82 -10.31 -14.70
CA GLN A 102 1.90 -9.91 -15.59
C GLN A 102 2.88 -8.98 -14.86
N ASP A 103 4.18 -9.23 -15.02
CA ASP A 103 5.22 -8.35 -14.48
C ASP A 103 5.14 -6.94 -15.11
N MET A 104 5.41 -5.92 -14.30
CA MET A 104 5.39 -4.52 -14.74
C MET A 104 6.65 -4.09 -15.50
N GLY A 105 7.62 -4.99 -15.66
CA GLY A 105 8.88 -4.74 -16.34
C GLY A 105 9.85 -3.86 -15.56
N ASP A 106 10.77 -3.26 -16.32
CA ASP A 106 11.80 -2.38 -15.79
C ASP A 106 11.19 -1.09 -15.23
N LYS A 107 11.56 -0.80 -13.99
CA LYS A 107 11.18 0.39 -13.23
C LYS A 107 12.41 1.27 -13.06
N THR A 108 12.20 2.57 -12.84
CA THR A 108 13.28 3.52 -12.55
C THR A 108 14.07 3.12 -11.29
N ILE A 109 13.36 2.58 -10.30
CA ILE A 109 13.88 2.04 -9.04
C ILE A 109 13.00 0.87 -8.57
N GLY A 110 13.49 0.06 -7.64
CA GLY A 110 12.69 -1.02 -7.03
C GLY A 110 12.47 -2.22 -7.95
N ASN A 111 13.44 -2.52 -8.83
CA ASN A 111 13.39 -3.68 -9.73
C ASN A 111 13.49 -5.03 -9.00
N ASP A 112 13.83 -5.01 -7.71
CA ASP A 112 13.77 -6.14 -6.79
C ASP A 112 12.34 -6.47 -6.32
N LEU A 113 11.36 -5.61 -6.62
CA LEU A 113 9.95 -5.83 -6.34
C LEU A 113 9.22 -6.44 -7.55
N ASP A 114 8.45 -7.48 -7.29
CA ASP A 114 7.63 -8.22 -8.25
C ASP A 114 6.27 -7.55 -8.48
N ASN A 115 6.30 -6.26 -8.84
CA ASN A 115 5.08 -5.52 -9.13
C ASN A 115 4.36 -6.11 -10.34
N ALA A 116 3.08 -6.43 -10.17
CA ALA A 116 2.27 -7.04 -11.22
C ALA A 116 1.03 -6.21 -11.59
N GLN A 117 0.63 -6.37 -12.86
CA GLN A 117 -0.73 -6.13 -13.32
C GLN A 117 -1.53 -7.43 -13.15
N ILE A 118 -2.70 -7.37 -12.51
CA ILE A 118 -3.53 -8.55 -12.20
C ILE A 118 -4.95 -8.37 -12.76
N GLY A 119 -5.41 -9.33 -13.54
CA GLY A 119 -6.75 -9.36 -14.12
C GLY A 119 -7.61 -10.49 -13.54
N PHE A 120 -8.92 -10.26 -13.54
CA PHE A 120 -9.92 -11.24 -13.11
C PHE A 120 -10.97 -11.41 -14.21
N SER A 121 -11.26 -12.66 -14.58
CA SER A 121 -12.29 -13.03 -15.55
C SER A 121 -13.22 -14.07 -14.94
N LYS A 122 -14.39 -13.62 -14.49
CA LYS A 122 -15.48 -14.44 -13.95
C LYS A 122 -15.04 -15.45 -12.86
N VAL A 123 -14.34 -14.96 -11.84
CA VAL A 123 -13.87 -15.77 -10.71
C VAL A 123 -14.95 -15.87 -9.63
N TRP A 124 -15.30 -17.08 -9.23
CA TRP A 124 -16.29 -17.30 -8.17
C TRP A 124 -15.64 -17.30 -6.78
N LEU A 125 -16.16 -16.48 -5.87
CA LEU A 125 -15.72 -16.39 -4.48
C LEU A 125 -16.85 -16.81 -3.54
N PRO A 126 -16.57 -17.60 -2.49
CA PRO A 126 -17.57 -17.93 -1.48
C PRO A 126 -17.98 -16.70 -0.65
N LYS A 127 -19.14 -16.76 0.01
CA LYS A 127 -19.70 -15.65 0.79
C LYS A 127 -18.75 -15.12 1.88
N ASP A 128 -17.98 -16.00 2.50
CA ASP A 128 -17.01 -15.70 3.55
C ASP A 128 -15.74 -14.97 3.05
N SER A 129 -15.58 -14.83 1.73
CA SER A 129 -14.52 -14.04 1.13
C SER A 129 -14.69 -12.53 1.41
N LEU A 130 -15.91 -12.06 1.67
CA LEU A 130 -16.17 -10.66 1.95
C LEU A 130 -15.59 -10.24 3.32
N LEU A 131 -14.71 -9.25 3.32
CA LEU A 131 -14.19 -8.62 4.54
C LEU A 131 -15.23 -7.67 5.11
N ASP A 132 -16.15 -8.23 5.87
CA ASP A 132 -17.43 -7.62 6.22
C ASP A 132 -17.44 -6.79 7.52
N LYS A 133 -16.30 -6.34 8.04
CA LYS A 133 -16.26 -5.69 9.37
C LYS A 133 -17.16 -4.44 9.49
N TYR A 134 -17.22 -3.60 8.46
CA TYR A 134 -17.95 -2.32 8.48
C TYR A 134 -19.23 -2.33 7.63
N ALA A 135 -19.28 -3.16 6.60
CA ALA A 135 -20.45 -3.37 5.77
C ALA A 135 -20.43 -4.80 5.19
N GLY A 136 -21.59 -5.41 5.00
CA GLY A 136 -21.66 -6.81 4.56
C GLY A 136 -23.05 -7.27 4.12
N LEU A 137 -23.17 -8.58 3.89
CA LEU A 137 -24.41 -9.26 3.55
C LEU A 137 -24.96 -10.04 4.74
N GLU A 138 -26.13 -9.66 5.22
CA GLU A 138 -26.89 -10.36 6.25
C GLU A 138 -28.16 -10.98 5.64
N ALA A 139 -28.96 -11.71 6.44
CA ALA A 139 -30.16 -12.40 5.94
C ALA A 139 -31.17 -11.45 5.25
N GLY A 140 -31.21 -10.18 5.66
CA GLY A 140 -32.06 -9.14 5.07
C GLY A 140 -31.44 -8.38 3.88
N GLY A 141 -30.21 -8.71 3.48
CA GLY A 141 -29.48 -8.03 2.40
C GLY A 141 -28.27 -7.23 2.87
N TYR A 142 -27.92 -6.19 2.11
CA TYR A 142 -26.75 -5.35 2.41
C TYR A 142 -26.98 -4.50 3.66
N VAL A 143 -26.05 -4.58 4.61
CA VAL A 143 -26.07 -3.81 5.85
C VAL A 143 -24.78 -3.01 5.96
N GLN A 144 -24.92 -1.70 6.15
CA GLN A 144 -23.83 -0.81 6.50
C GLN A 144 -23.89 -0.51 8.00
N ARG A 145 -22.82 -0.80 8.74
CA ARG A 145 -22.82 -0.76 10.21
C ARG A 145 -22.53 0.63 10.78
N GLN A 146 -22.11 1.57 9.95
CA GLN A 146 -21.92 2.97 10.34
C GLN A 146 -22.68 3.89 9.39
N GLN A 147 -23.48 4.80 9.96
CA GLN A 147 -24.23 5.79 9.21
C GLN A 147 -23.34 6.99 8.87
N GLY A 148 -23.54 7.58 7.68
CA GLY A 148 -22.86 8.80 7.25
C GLY A 148 -21.39 8.66 6.83
N ILE A 149 -20.79 7.48 6.97
CA ILE A 149 -19.41 7.20 6.57
C ILE A 149 -19.40 6.03 5.60
N THR A 150 -18.72 6.16 4.45
CA THR A 150 -18.65 5.07 3.48
C THR A 150 -17.74 3.95 3.97
N ASN A 151 -17.94 2.72 3.47
CA ASN A 151 -17.05 1.60 3.81
C ASN A 151 -15.59 1.88 3.43
N MET A 152 -15.36 2.54 2.29
CA MET A 152 -14.01 2.89 1.85
C MET A 152 -13.38 3.95 2.75
N ASP A 153 -14.12 4.92 3.28
CA ASP A 153 -13.57 5.91 4.22
C ASP A 153 -13.06 5.23 5.50
N MET A 154 -13.77 4.21 5.99
CA MET A 154 -13.36 3.43 7.16
C MET A 154 -12.10 2.60 6.91
N ILE A 155 -11.99 2.00 5.72
CA ILE A 155 -10.83 1.17 5.34
C ILE A 155 -9.63 2.04 4.97
N GLY A 156 -9.86 3.13 4.22
CA GLY A 156 -8.86 4.05 3.69
C GLY A 156 -8.01 4.71 4.77
N GLN A 157 -8.55 4.87 5.99
CA GLN A 157 -7.77 5.35 7.14
C GLN A 157 -6.52 4.51 7.42
N ARG A 158 -6.54 3.22 7.08
CA ARG A 158 -5.37 2.33 7.26
C ARG A 158 -4.21 2.70 6.33
N LEU A 159 -4.49 3.29 5.17
CA LEU A 159 -3.47 3.76 4.23
C LEU A 159 -2.65 4.94 4.79
N TYR A 160 -3.18 5.71 5.76
CA TYR A 160 -2.43 6.80 6.40
C TYR A 160 -1.21 6.30 7.18
N THR A 161 -1.27 5.08 7.74
CA THR A 161 -0.13 4.51 8.46
C THR A 161 1.07 4.32 7.54
N GLY A 162 0.85 3.82 6.32
CA GLY A 162 1.89 3.72 5.29
C GLY A 162 2.48 5.08 4.91
N ARG A 163 1.65 6.12 4.76
CA ARG A 163 2.13 7.48 4.47
C ARG A 163 3.04 8.03 5.57
N HIS A 164 2.70 7.78 6.83
CA HIS A 164 3.55 8.16 7.95
C HIS A 164 4.88 7.43 7.94
N VAL A 165 4.88 6.12 7.67
CA VAL A 165 6.11 5.32 7.56
C VAL A 165 6.98 5.86 6.42
N ILE A 166 6.41 6.11 5.24
CA ILE A 166 7.15 6.66 4.10
C ILE A 166 7.79 8.00 4.46
N ALA A 167 7.05 8.94 5.08
CA ALA A 167 7.60 10.24 5.47
C ALA A 167 8.77 10.11 6.45
N MET A 168 8.67 9.21 7.43
CA MET A 168 9.74 8.94 8.39
C MET A 168 10.94 8.26 7.73
N SER A 169 10.71 7.29 6.85
CA SER A 169 11.77 6.62 6.09
C SER A 169 12.53 7.60 5.20
N THR A 170 11.83 8.53 4.52
CA THR A 170 12.47 9.58 3.72
C THR A 170 13.34 10.49 4.58
N LEU A 171 12.88 10.89 5.77
CA LEU A 171 13.65 11.71 6.69
C LEU A 171 14.92 10.98 7.16
N VAL A 172 14.80 9.71 7.54
CA VAL A 172 15.93 8.89 7.97
C VAL A 172 16.91 8.70 6.82
N PHE A 173 16.43 8.39 5.62
CA PHE A 173 17.24 8.23 4.42
C PHE A 173 18.03 9.51 4.10
N ALA A 174 17.38 10.67 4.11
CA ALA A 174 18.04 11.96 3.89
C ALA A 174 19.15 12.24 4.91
N ARG A 175 18.93 11.93 6.19
CA ARG A 175 19.94 12.08 7.26
C ARG A 175 21.12 11.14 7.07
N THR A 176 20.86 9.89 6.69
CA THR A 176 21.92 8.91 6.41
C THR A 176 22.75 9.33 5.21
N LEU A 177 22.12 9.80 4.13
CA LEU A 177 22.83 10.35 2.96
C LEU A 177 23.69 11.55 3.34
N TYR A 178 23.13 12.49 4.11
CA TYR A 178 23.87 13.64 4.62
C TYR A 178 25.12 13.22 5.41
N LYS A 179 24.95 12.28 6.35
CA LYS A 179 26.04 11.77 7.17
C LYS A 179 27.15 11.14 6.31
N SER A 180 26.78 10.26 5.37
CA SER A 180 27.73 9.62 4.46
C SER A 180 28.46 10.63 3.55
N ALA A 181 27.74 11.61 3.01
CA ALA A 181 28.33 12.64 2.16
C ALA A 181 29.31 13.53 2.95
N ARG A 182 28.96 13.89 4.19
CA ARG A 182 29.83 14.66 5.08
C ARG A 182 31.07 13.86 5.49
N GLU A 183 30.91 12.60 5.89
CA GLU A 183 32.04 11.73 6.25
C GLU A 183 33.04 11.59 5.09
N TYR A 184 32.55 11.52 3.85
CA TYR A 184 33.42 11.55 2.67
C TYR A 184 34.14 12.90 2.52
N ALA A 185 33.43 14.02 2.65
CA ALA A 185 34.00 15.35 2.53
C ALA A 185 35.05 15.65 3.62
N ASP A 186 34.85 15.16 4.85
CA ASP A 186 35.80 15.29 5.95
C ASP A 186 37.11 14.52 5.70
N LYS A 187 37.04 13.40 4.98
CA LYS A 187 38.21 12.56 4.66
C LYS A 187 38.93 12.97 3.38
N LYS A 188 38.24 13.67 2.47
CA LYS A 188 38.80 14.05 1.17
C LYS A 188 39.68 15.29 1.31
N MET A 189 40.99 15.10 1.23
CA MET A 189 41.94 16.21 1.21
C MET A 189 41.93 16.91 -0.17
N CYS A 190 41.75 18.22 -0.14
CA CYS A 190 41.85 19.12 -1.27
C CYS A 190 43.16 19.89 -1.21
N TRP A 191 43.73 20.19 -2.38
CA TRP A 191 44.89 21.07 -2.47
C TRP A 191 44.50 22.50 -2.10
N SER A 192 45.35 23.18 -1.34
CA SER A 192 45.28 24.62 -1.09
C SER A 192 46.70 25.20 -1.06
N PRO A 193 46.89 26.47 -1.45
CA PRO A 193 48.18 27.15 -1.38
C PRO A 193 48.82 27.14 0.02
N GLN A 194 48.02 27.02 1.09
CA GLN A 194 48.49 27.00 2.48
C GLN A 194 48.72 25.59 3.06
N GLY A 195 48.64 24.55 2.22
CA GLY A 195 48.66 23.15 2.65
C GLY A 195 47.30 22.47 2.47
N GLY A 196 47.28 21.13 2.44
CA GLY A 196 46.04 20.39 2.18
C GLY A 196 44.95 20.67 3.22
N MET A 197 43.72 20.89 2.76
CA MET A 197 42.55 21.11 3.63
C MET A 197 41.45 20.08 3.31
N PRO A 198 40.64 19.62 4.29
CA PRO A 198 39.50 18.77 4.01
C PRO A 198 38.49 19.45 3.08
N LEU A 199 37.84 18.72 2.18
CA LEU A 199 36.80 19.25 1.30
C LEU A 199 35.68 19.91 2.11
N SER A 200 35.34 19.36 3.28
CA SER A 200 34.31 19.93 4.16
C SER A 200 34.64 21.31 4.71
N SER A 201 35.91 21.72 4.70
CA SER A 201 36.35 23.05 5.15
C SER A 201 36.26 24.12 4.07
N VAL A 202 35.89 23.76 2.83
CA VAL A 202 35.60 24.73 1.76
C VAL A 202 34.43 25.62 2.22
N PRO A 203 34.55 26.96 2.16
CA PRO A 203 33.59 27.88 2.80
C PRO A 203 32.12 27.63 2.43
N GLN A 204 31.84 27.32 1.17
CA GLN A 204 30.49 27.03 0.69
C GLN A 204 29.92 25.75 1.31
N LEU A 205 30.75 24.71 1.47
CA LEU A 205 30.34 23.43 2.08
C LEU A 205 30.23 23.54 3.60
N ALA A 206 31.16 24.22 4.25
CA ALA A 206 31.15 24.46 5.69
C ALA A 206 29.87 25.20 6.12
N ALA A 207 29.47 26.23 5.36
CA ALA A 207 28.23 26.96 5.61
C ALA A 207 26.98 26.06 5.50
N LEU A 208 26.90 25.25 4.43
CA LEU A 208 25.80 24.29 4.22
C LEU A 208 25.71 23.24 5.33
N TYR A 209 26.86 22.72 5.78
CA TYR A 209 26.88 21.75 6.87
C TYR A 209 26.43 22.34 8.20
N LEU A 210 26.85 23.57 8.51
CA LEU A 210 26.44 24.27 9.73
C LEU A 210 24.94 24.58 9.75
N GLU A 211 24.35 24.95 8.61
CA GLU A 211 22.91 25.13 8.47
C GLU A 211 22.15 23.80 8.69
N THR A 212 22.62 22.74 8.03
CA THR A 212 21.97 21.42 8.10
C THR A 212 22.05 20.80 9.50
N ASP A 213 23.18 20.96 10.20
CA ASP A 213 23.34 20.50 11.59
C ASP A 213 22.34 21.18 12.53
N LYS A 214 22.13 22.50 12.37
CA LYS A 214 21.12 23.24 13.12
C LYS A 214 19.71 22.71 12.84
N ALA A 215 19.38 22.46 11.57
CA ALA A 215 18.07 21.94 11.17
C ALA A 215 17.81 20.51 11.70
N ASN A 216 18.84 19.66 11.72
CA ASN A 216 18.76 18.30 12.26
C ASN A 216 18.57 18.27 13.78
N GLY A 217 19.14 19.23 14.52
CA GLY A 217 18.95 19.36 15.97
C GLY A 217 17.51 19.74 16.37
N CYS A 218 16.81 20.54 15.57
CA CYS A 218 15.45 21.02 15.88
C CYS A 218 14.33 20.00 15.57
N SER A 219 14.55 19.05 14.67
CA SER A 219 13.49 18.22 14.09
C SER A 219 13.07 17.00 14.95
N PHE A 220 13.71 16.76 16.10
CA PHE A 220 13.38 15.64 16.99
C PHE A 220 12.11 15.88 17.84
N PHE A 221 11.75 17.14 18.12
CA PHE A 221 10.65 17.48 19.05
C PHE A 221 9.25 17.57 18.40
N GLY A 222 9.17 17.88 17.11
CA GLY A 222 7.87 18.13 16.44
C GLY A 222 7.05 16.87 16.16
N VAL A 223 7.71 15.80 15.70
CA VAL A 223 7.03 14.57 15.27
C VAL A 223 6.61 13.68 16.45
N PHE A 224 7.43 13.63 17.51
CA PHE A 224 7.14 12.83 18.71
C PHE A 224 5.97 13.39 19.54
N ARG A 225 5.82 14.72 19.58
CA ARG A 225 4.76 15.39 20.36
C ARG A 225 3.36 15.16 19.78
N VAL A 226 3.24 15.01 18.46
CA VAL A 226 1.99 14.59 17.80
C VAL A 226 1.63 13.13 18.12
N TRP A 227 2.65 12.29 18.33
CA TRP A 227 2.49 10.86 18.53
C TRP A 227 1.97 10.50 19.94
N VAL A 228 2.50 11.13 21.00
CA VAL A 228 2.05 10.89 22.39
C VAL A 228 0.63 11.39 22.62
N LEU A 229 0.22 12.46 21.94
CA LEU A 229 -1.13 13.03 22.06
C LEU A 229 -2.20 12.21 21.32
N ARG A 230 -1.87 11.55 20.19
CA ARG A 230 -2.86 10.77 19.43
C ARG A 230 -3.08 9.36 19.96
N PHE A 231 -2.11 8.71 20.59
CA PHE A 231 -2.32 7.35 21.15
C PHE A 231 -3.21 7.31 22.39
N ARG A 232 -3.33 8.42 23.14
CA ARG A 232 -4.26 8.51 24.28
C ARG A 232 -5.74 8.62 23.89
N VAL A 233 -6.03 8.91 22.61
CA VAL A 233 -7.40 9.09 22.11
C VAL A 233 -8.00 7.80 21.54
N PHE A 234 -7.21 6.72 21.41
CA PHE A 234 -7.62 5.47 20.77
C PHE A 234 -7.48 4.21 21.66
N ARG A 235 -7.58 4.37 22.98
CA ARG A 235 -7.96 3.24 23.87
C ARG A 235 -9.46 3.27 24.13
#